data_AF-A0A348TMW5-F1
#
_entry.id   AF-A0A348TMW5-F1
#
_cell.length_a   1.000
_cell.length_b   1.000
_cell.length_c   1.000
_cell.angle_alpha   90.00
_cell.angle_beta   90.00
_cell.angle_gamma   90.00
#
_symmetry.space_group_name_H-M   'P 1'
#
loop_
_entity.id
_entity.type
_entity.pdbx_description
1 polymer ?
#
loop_
_entity_poly.entity_id
_entity_poly.type
_entity_poly.pdbx_seq_one_letter_code
_entity_poly.pdbx_strand_id
1 'polypeptide(L)'
;MLTDLFFLLPLKKAISPNTITWFSEDFYGLLMRFGINLFFLTILIRVLYYTKTRRKDYLFTYYLIGTITFFLCFGLMQMDIDTGMGLGLFAIFGIIRYRTDAIEIKEMTYLFMVIGISVVNALASNELS
;
A
#
# COMPACT_ATOMS: atom_id res chain seq x y z
N MET A 1 -0.88 -47.80 11.80
CA MET A 1 -0.02 -47.28 12.90
C MET A 1 1.38 -46.86 12.43
N LEU A 2 1.71 -46.92 11.13
CA LEU A 2 2.97 -46.38 10.56
C LEU A 2 2.73 -45.42 9.38
N THR A 3 1.45 -45.16 9.05
CA THR A 3 0.98 -44.34 7.93
C THR A 3 0.77 -42.87 8.31
N ASP A 4 0.68 -42.56 9.60
CA ASP A 4 0.42 -41.20 10.09
C ASP A 4 1.71 -40.37 10.30
N LEU A 5 2.88 -41.01 10.21
CA LEU A 5 4.19 -40.36 10.42
C LEU A 5 4.74 -39.67 9.16
N PHE A 6 4.17 -39.94 7.98
CA PHE A 6 4.60 -39.33 6.71
C PHE A 6 3.93 -37.96 6.45
N PHE A 7 2.98 -37.55 7.28
CA PHE A 7 2.28 -36.27 7.18
C PHE A 7 3.09 -35.08 7.75
N LEU A 8 4.24 -35.35 8.38
CA LEU A 8 5.13 -34.37 9.02
C LEU A 8 6.32 -33.90 8.16
N LEU A 9 6.40 -34.30 6.88
CA LEU A 9 7.47 -33.84 5.99
C LEU A 9 6.99 -32.69 5.08
N PRO A 10 7.49 -31.44 5.26
CA PRO A 10 7.19 -30.29 4.40
C PRO A 10 7.92 -30.37 3.04
N LEU A 11 8.12 -31.57 2.49
CA LEU A 11 8.95 -31.82 1.31
C LEU A 11 8.18 -31.82 -0.02
N LYS A 12 6.86 -31.61 -0.01
CA LYS A 12 6.06 -31.33 -1.22
C LYS A 12 6.03 -29.83 -1.58
N LYS A 13 7.07 -29.07 -1.20
CA LYS A 13 7.26 -27.66 -1.61
C LYS A 13 8.72 -27.38 -2.00
N ALA A 14 9.40 -28.34 -2.62
CA ALA A 14 10.85 -28.21 -2.87
C ALA A 14 11.35 -28.73 -4.22
N ILE A 15 10.50 -29.02 -5.22
CA ILE A 15 10.95 -29.34 -6.58
C ILE A 15 9.98 -28.75 -7.60
N SER A 16 10.29 -27.54 -8.06
CA SER A 16 10.05 -27.09 -9.43
C SER A 16 11.42 -26.77 -10.02
N PRO A 17 12.04 -27.72 -10.75
CA PRO A 17 13.30 -27.49 -11.41
C PRO A 17 12.99 -26.89 -12.80
N ASN A 18 13.62 -25.74 -13.11
CA ASN A 18 13.54 -25.01 -14.39
C ASN A 18 12.42 -23.99 -14.60
N THR A 19 12.33 -23.00 -13.74
CA THR A 19 12.05 -21.64 -14.22
C THR A 19 12.95 -20.66 -13.50
N ILE A 20 13.80 -19.96 -14.24
CA ILE A 20 14.33 -18.69 -13.75
C ILE A 20 13.12 -17.74 -13.68
N THR A 21 12.35 -17.80 -12.60
CA THR A 21 11.26 -16.87 -12.30
C THR A 21 11.88 -15.61 -11.75
N TRP A 22 12.21 -14.66 -12.63
CA TRP A 22 12.68 -13.33 -12.23
C TRP A 22 11.62 -12.56 -11.41
N PHE A 23 10.36 -12.98 -11.48
CA PHE A 23 9.25 -12.41 -10.72
C PHE A 23 8.41 -13.54 -10.12
N SER A 24 8.26 -13.55 -8.79
CA SER A 24 7.34 -14.44 -8.07
C SER A 24 5.88 -14.04 -8.34
N GLU A 25 4.93 -14.96 -8.16
CA GLU A 25 3.50 -14.64 -8.24
C GLU A 25 3.11 -13.51 -7.27
N ASP A 26 3.79 -13.42 -6.12
CA ASP A 26 3.62 -12.34 -5.15
C ASP A 26 3.95 -10.96 -5.72
N PHE A 27 4.97 -10.88 -6.59
CA PHE A 27 5.36 -9.63 -7.26
C PHE A 27 4.30 -9.19 -8.28
N TYR A 28 3.70 -10.14 -9.00
CA TYR A 28 2.61 -9.85 -9.93
C TYR A 28 1.36 -9.36 -9.20
N GLY A 29 1.04 -9.99 -8.06
CA GLY A 29 -0.04 -9.55 -7.17
C GLY A 29 0.17 -8.12 -6.64
N LEU A 30 1.40 -7.79 -6.22
CA LEU A 30 1.78 -6.45 -5.80
C LEU A 30 1.61 -5.43 -6.93
N LEU A 31 2.08 -5.76 -8.14
CA LEU A 31 2.04 -4.87 -9.29
C LEU A 31 0.61 -4.59 -9.77
N MET A 32 -0.27 -5.60 -9.77
CA MET A 32 -1.70 -5.42 -10.01
C MET A 32 -2.34 -4.52 -8.95
N ARG A 33 -2.08 -4.74 -7.65
CA ARG A 33 -2.61 -3.92 -6.55
C ARG A 33 -2.12 -2.48 -6.63
N PHE A 34 -0.85 -2.29 -6.93
CA PHE A 34 -0.26 -0.97 -7.14
C PHE A 34 -0.93 -0.25 -8.33
N GLY A 35 -1.22 -0.97 -9.42
CA GLY A 35 -1.96 -0.44 -10.55
C GLY A 35 -3.38 0.03 -10.18
N ILE A 36 -4.12 -0.77 -9.39
CA ILE A 36 -5.45 -0.39 -8.89
C ILE A 36 -5.35 0.83 -7.96
N ASN A 37 -4.38 0.83 -7.04
CA ASN A 37 -4.17 1.96 -6.14
C ASN A 37 -3.84 3.25 -6.92
N LEU A 38 -2.95 3.17 -7.91
CA LEU A 38 -2.64 4.28 -8.80
C LEU A 38 -3.87 4.75 -9.57
N PHE A 39 -4.73 3.85 -10.03
CA PHE A 39 -5.96 4.20 -10.74
C PHE A 39 -6.93 4.98 -9.83
N PHE A 40 -7.20 4.48 -8.63
CA PHE A 40 -8.04 5.18 -7.64
C PHE A 40 -7.42 6.51 -7.21
N LEU A 41 -6.11 6.54 -6.98
CA LEU A 41 -5.36 7.75 -6.64
C LEU A 41 -5.45 8.79 -7.77
N THR A 42 -5.35 8.35 -9.02
CA THR A 42 -5.48 9.20 -10.21
C THR A 42 -6.87 9.79 -10.33
N ILE A 43 -7.91 8.99 -10.11
CA ILE A 43 -9.31 9.46 -10.10
C ILE A 43 -9.50 10.50 -8.99
N LEU A 44 -9.06 10.19 -7.77
CA LEU A 44 -9.21 11.06 -6.61
C LEU A 44 -8.50 12.40 -6.84
N ILE A 45 -7.25 12.36 -7.29
CA ILE A 45 -6.47 13.56 -7.60
C ILE A 45 -7.13 14.34 -8.74
N ARG A 46 -7.73 13.68 -9.73
CA ARG A 46 -8.44 14.36 -10.82
C ARG A 46 -9.72 15.03 -10.35
N VAL A 47 -10.51 14.38 -9.49
CA VAL A 47 -11.72 14.95 -8.86
C VAL A 47 -11.35 16.13 -7.95
N LEU A 48 -10.28 15.98 -7.16
CA LEU A 48 -9.74 17.04 -6.32
C LEU A 48 -9.19 18.22 -7.12
N TYR A 49 -8.47 17.95 -8.21
CA TYR A 49 -7.89 19.00 -9.04
C TYR A 49 -8.95 19.79 -9.80
N TYR A 50 -10.02 19.13 -10.24
CA TYR A 50 -11.12 19.79 -10.96
C TYR A 50 -11.90 20.79 -10.09
N THR A 51 -11.84 20.66 -8.76
CA THR A 51 -12.70 21.45 -7.86
C THR A 51 -12.17 22.86 -7.58
N LYS A 52 -10.84 23.13 -7.58
CA LYS A 52 -10.39 24.43 -7.01
C LYS A 52 -9.21 25.22 -7.59
N THR A 53 -8.04 24.68 -7.98
CA THR A 53 -6.89 25.59 -8.27
C THR A 53 -5.87 25.06 -9.29
N ARG A 54 -5.54 25.92 -10.26
CA ARG A 54 -4.62 25.72 -11.40
C ARG A 54 -3.12 25.78 -11.05
N ARG A 55 -2.72 25.47 -9.80
CA ARG A 55 -1.30 25.43 -9.39
C ARG A 55 -0.78 23.99 -9.45
N LYS A 56 0.28 23.76 -10.21
CA LYS A 56 0.80 22.42 -10.53
C LYS A 56 1.67 21.81 -9.43
N ASP A 57 2.04 22.56 -8.40
CA ASP A 57 3.08 22.16 -7.45
C ASP A 57 2.64 21.05 -6.49
N TYR A 58 1.36 20.99 -6.13
CA TYR A 58 0.86 20.05 -5.13
C TYR A 58 0.47 18.68 -5.71
N LEU A 59 0.23 18.59 -7.02
CA LEU A 59 -0.15 17.35 -7.69
C LEU A 59 0.87 16.24 -7.46
N PHE A 60 2.15 16.57 -7.67
CA PHE A 60 3.24 15.64 -7.46
C PHE A 60 3.33 15.18 -6.00
N THR A 61 3.17 16.10 -5.06
CA THR A 61 3.15 15.81 -3.61
C THR A 61 2.05 14.82 -3.24
N TYR A 62 0.84 14.98 -3.77
CA TYR A 62 -0.28 14.04 -3.49
C TYR A 62 -0.01 12.64 -4.04
N TYR A 63 0.52 12.53 -5.27
CA TYR A 63 0.91 11.23 -5.83
C TYR A 63 2.02 10.57 -5.01
N LEU A 64 3.02 11.35 -4.58
CA LEU A 64 4.16 10.86 -3.84
C LEU A 64 3.73 10.34 -2.46
N ILE A 65 2.91 11.10 -1.74
CA ILE A 65 2.38 10.70 -0.43
C ILE A 65 1.46 9.48 -0.55
N GLY A 66 0.51 9.46 -1.50
CA GLY A 66 -0.37 8.30 -1.69
C GLY A 66 0.39 7.02 -2.05
N THR A 67 1.41 7.14 -2.90
CA THR A 67 2.27 6.01 -3.27
C THR A 67 3.10 5.51 -2.09
N ILE A 68 3.74 6.41 -1.33
CA ILE A 68 4.52 6.07 -0.14
C ILE A 68 3.64 5.41 0.92
N THR A 69 2.45 5.95 1.18
CA THR A 69 1.50 5.38 2.12
C THR A 69 1.10 3.96 1.73
N PHE A 70 0.80 3.70 0.45
CA PHE A 70 0.49 2.35 -0.03
C PHE A 70 1.66 1.39 0.20
N PHE A 71 2.89 1.78 -0.17
CA PHE A 71 4.07 0.94 0.05
C PHE A 71 4.39 0.72 1.52
N LEU A 72 4.20 1.74 2.38
CA LEU A 72 4.37 1.59 3.83
C LEU A 72 3.37 0.56 4.37
N CYS A 73 2.08 0.71 4.08
CA CYS A 73 1.06 -0.23 4.53
C CYS A 73 1.31 -1.65 4.00
N PHE A 74 1.61 -1.79 2.71
CA PHE A 74 1.90 -3.08 2.11
C PHE A 74 3.19 -3.73 2.66
N GLY A 75 4.25 -2.94 2.87
CA GLY A 75 5.51 -3.44 3.44
C GLY A 75 5.38 -3.84 4.91
N LEU A 76 4.57 -3.12 5.67
CA LEU A 76 4.29 -3.39 7.09
C LEU A 76 3.30 -4.55 7.29
N MET A 77 2.51 -4.92 6.28
CA MET A 77 1.62 -6.10 6.31
C MET A 77 2.36 -7.44 6.35
N GLN A 78 3.68 -7.48 6.13
CA GLN A 78 4.46 -8.69 6.42
C GLN A 78 4.61 -8.96 7.93
N MET A 79 4.24 -8.00 8.77
CA MET A 79 4.14 -8.12 10.22
C MET A 79 2.67 -8.33 10.65
N ASP A 80 2.44 -8.64 11.93
CA ASP A 80 1.09 -8.71 12.49
C ASP A 80 0.29 -7.44 12.15
N ILE A 81 -0.93 -7.61 11.63
CA ILE A 81 -1.78 -6.51 11.09
C ILE A 81 -1.91 -5.35 12.09
N ASP A 82 -2.13 -5.68 13.37
CA ASP A 82 -2.27 -4.70 14.45
C ASP A 82 -1.01 -3.84 14.63
N THR A 83 0.16 -4.47 14.55
CA THR A 83 1.46 -3.80 14.68
C THR A 83 1.80 -3.00 13.43
N GLY A 84 1.59 -3.58 12.25
CA GLY A 84 1.86 -2.92 10.96
C GLY A 84 0.98 -1.70 10.73
N MET A 85 -0.30 -1.76 11.11
CA MET A 85 -1.22 -0.62 11.02
C MET A 85 -0.81 0.52 11.95
N GLY A 86 -0.47 0.22 13.21
CA GLY A 86 -0.03 1.23 14.17
C GLY A 86 1.25 1.94 13.73
N LEU A 87 2.23 1.18 13.24
CA LEU A 87 3.48 1.72 12.71
C LEU A 87 3.27 2.58 11.45
N GLY A 88 2.40 2.14 10.54
CA GLY A 88 2.11 2.86 9.29
C GLY A 88 1.44 4.20 9.54
N LEU A 89 0.41 4.24 10.39
CA LEU A 89 -0.27 5.48 10.74
C LEU A 89 0.64 6.42 11.53
N PHE A 90 1.46 5.90 12.46
CA PHE A 90 2.41 6.72 13.20
C PHE A 90 3.47 7.37 12.29
N ALA A 91 4.00 6.63 11.31
CA ALA A 91 4.94 7.17 10.33
C ALA A 91 4.31 8.30 9.51
N ILE A 92 3.06 8.13 9.07
CA ILE A 92 2.33 9.14 8.29
C ILE A 92 2.06 10.39 9.13
N PHE A 93 1.60 10.23 10.38
CA PHE A 93 1.41 11.37 11.29
C PHE A 93 2.73 12.06 11.63
N GLY A 94 3.84 11.33 11.70
CA GLY A 94 5.18 11.89 11.83
C GLY A 94 5.55 12.78 10.64
N ILE A 95 5.41 12.27 9.40
CA ILE A 95 5.68 13.03 8.18
C ILE A 95 4.83 14.31 8.12
N ILE A 96 3.54 14.23 8.47
CA ILE A 96 2.63 15.37 8.49
C ILE A 96 3.04 16.40 9.56
N ARG A 97 3.46 15.94 10.74
CA ARG A 97 3.84 16.82 11.86
C ARG A 97 5.15 17.56 11.63
N TYR A 98 6.10 16.98 10.90
CA TYR A 98 7.43 17.57 10.69
C TYR A 98 7.54 18.46 9.43
N ARG A 99 6.46 18.66 8.69
CA ARG A 99 6.45 19.60 7.55
C ARG A 99 6.51 21.03 8.05
N THR A 100 7.62 21.71 7.76
CA THR A 100 7.93 23.09 8.18
C THR A 100 7.15 24.16 7.43
N ASP A 101 6.64 23.86 6.23
CA ASP A 101 5.76 24.76 5.48
C ASP A 101 4.30 24.50 5.84
N ALA A 102 3.60 25.57 6.23
CA ALA A 102 2.17 25.55 6.51
C ALA A 102 1.38 25.31 5.21
N ILE A 103 1.04 24.04 4.96
CA ILE A 103 0.09 23.63 3.94
C ILE A 103 -1.28 24.27 4.24
N GLU A 104 -2.00 24.76 3.22
CA GLU A 104 -3.33 25.34 3.45
C GLU A 104 -4.24 24.31 4.15
N ILE A 105 -5.08 24.76 5.09
CA ILE A 105 -5.97 23.89 5.89
C ILE A 105 -6.83 22.96 5.00
N LYS A 106 -7.15 23.40 3.78
CA LYS A 106 -7.93 22.65 2.78
C LYS A 106 -7.14 21.48 2.17
N GLU A 107 -5.82 21.64 2.03
CA GLU A 107 -4.92 20.66 1.42
C GLU A 107 -4.59 19.52 2.39
N MET A 108 -4.55 19.82 3.69
CA MET A 108 -4.45 18.81 4.75
C MET A 108 -5.61 17.78 4.69
N THR A 109 -6.84 18.23 4.44
CA THR A 109 -8.01 17.33 4.34
C THR A 109 -7.91 16.41 3.12
N TYR A 110 -7.37 16.93 2.02
CA TYR A 110 -7.13 16.15 0.81
C TYR A 110 -6.00 15.14 0.98
N LEU A 111 -4.93 15.51 1.67
CA LEU A 111 -3.88 14.57 2.08
C LEU A 111 -4.48 13.42 2.90
N PHE A 112 -5.33 13.75 3.87
CA PHE A 112 -5.95 12.75 4.74
C PHE A 112 -6.85 11.78 3.95
N MET A 113 -7.64 12.28 2.98
CA MET A 113 -8.43 11.41 2.09
C MET A 113 -7.56 10.52 1.20
N VAL A 114 -6.49 11.07 0.60
CA VAL A 114 -5.53 10.31 -0.22
C VAL A 114 -4.90 9.17 0.59
N ILE A 115 -4.48 9.48 1.81
CA ILE A 115 -3.92 8.52 2.76
C ILE A 115 -4.94 7.42 3.07
N GLY A 116 -6.16 7.80 3.47
CA GLY A 116 -7.22 6.85 3.82
C GLY A 116 -7.56 5.87 2.70
N ILE A 117 -7.70 6.37 1.47
CA ILE A 117 -7.97 5.52 0.30
C ILE A 117 -6.79 4.58 0.01
N SER A 118 -5.55 5.07 0.13
CA SER A 118 -4.36 4.26 -0.09
C SER A 118 -4.23 3.13 0.96
N VAL A 119 -4.59 3.42 2.21
CA VAL A 119 -4.65 2.42 3.31
C VAL A 119 -5.74 1.39 3.04
N VAL A 120 -6.95 1.81 2.70
CA VAL A 120 -8.05 0.89 2.39
C VAL A 120 -7.69 -0.01 1.19
N ASN A 121 -7.09 0.55 0.14
CA ASN A 121 -6.64 -0.23 -1.02
C ASN A 121 -5.53 -1.23 -0.67
N ALA A 122 -4.65 -0.90 0.28
CA ALA A 122 -3.65 -1.85 0.78
C ALA A 122 -4.30 -2.99 1.59
N LEU A 123 -5.30 -2.67 2.41
CA LEU A 123 -5.93 -3.60 3.36
C LEU A 123 -7.03 -4.48 2.77
N ALA A 124 -7.74 -4.03 1.72
CA ALA A 124 -8.93 -4.71 1.16
C ALA A 124 -8.69 -6.14 0.63
N SER A 125 -7.46 -6.66 0.68
CA SER A 125 -7.10 -8.01 0.27
C SER A 125 -6.90 -9.02 1.41
N ASN A 126 -6.82 -8.59 2.68
CA ASN A 126 -6.66 -9.53 3.81
C ASN A 126 -7.94 -10.27 4.22
N GLU A 127 -9.10 -9.86 3.70
CA GLU A 127 -10.40 -10.50 3.95
C GLU A 127 -10.82 -11.48 2.82
N LEU A 128 -9.92 -11.73 1.85
CA LEU A 128 -10.09 -12.73 0.80
C LEU A 128 -8.93 -13.73 0.86
N SER A 129 -8.81 -14.44 1.99
CA SER A 129 -8.09 -15.71 2.06
C SER A 129 -8.76 -16.67 3.02
#